data_AF-A0A2B7XXB5-F1
#
_entry.id   AF-A0A2B7XXB5-F1
#
_cell.length_a   1.000
_cell.length_b   1.000
_cell.length_c   1.000
_cell.angle_alpha   90.00
_cell.angle_beta   90.00
_cell.angle_gamma   90.00
#
_symmetry.space_group_name_H-M   'P 1'
#
loop_
_entity.id
_entity.type
_entity.pdbx_description
1 polymer ?
#
loop_
_entity_poly.entity_id
_entity_poly.type
_entity_poly.pdbx_seq_one_letter_code
_entity_poly.pdbx_strand_id
1 'polypeptide(L)'
;MAARLSPTSNLLRKSRLFALPPTLSPPAQPASSSQISESDTATLPYPIRAAIATPDSSLLRGDWGLKRSLPAKSTIEKSSTPVVRINALDTYEHVTDFESAGDHTKTLAKWQELSLPISVPKTTGVPMNFGGGKHESVFESNIDNTHKSSEAQSADAKRFRFGGPWLAGQTDIEFDRYLASVRRRKPEFMKKLRQLVTEEKFATARRTARDEGKSLDDLQEPQTISDEEFGTALRRLRANPKALGPIISKFLDLPPPPQMPNQRIHLDSWSGAPSVAASTEYGRRGPPKTHPSAGLSYLRTGAQIDNHPVAGPQEEPRPVLARILRPKRRQWGNSYKAVIGVGGIVTEDINAHAYKETEGPEGITNFDPDVPGGAKYWVHPVRASVTSQGKINLSISRSSEKSRALYAEMPGPEEEPLPEHVRNTTSRSFEELNSSVREASRASVEAAKSTGSAQDILNLLKESKKEYN
;
A
#
# COMPACT_ATOMS: atom_id res chain seq x y z
N MET A 1 40.56 -17.03 -2.79
CA MET A 1 41.34 -15.87 -2.34
C MET A 1 40.46 -14.64 -2.39
N ALA A 2 40.16 -14.00 -1.25
CA ALA A 2 39.45 -12.73 -1.24
C ALA A 2 40.41 -11.64 -1.77
N ALA A 3 40.08 -11.02 -2.90
CA ALA A 3 40.86 -9.91 -3.43
C ALA A 3 40.93 -8.80 -2.38
N ARG A 4 42.14 -8.42 -1.96
CA ARG A 4 42.35 -7.28 -1.04
C ARG A 4 41.94 -6.02 -1.79
N LEU A 5 40.79 -5.46 -1.43
CA LEU A 5 40.31 -4.18 -1.95
C LEU A 5 41.33 -3.07 -1.66
N SER A 6 41.50 -2.13 -2.59
CA SER A 6 42.32 -0.95 -2.36
C SER A 6 41.78 -0.11 -1.18
N PRO A 7 42.63 0.62 -0.44
CA PRO A 7 42.18 1.44 0.69
C PRO A 7 41.09 2.44 0.29
N THR A 8 41.22 3.08 -0.88
CA THR A 8 40.21 4.00 -1.43
C THR A 8 38.87 3.31 -1.68
N SER A 9 38.87 2.09 -2.23
CA SER A 9 37.64 1.33 -2.46
C SER A 9 36.91 0.99 -1.16
N ASN A 10 37.66 0.73 -0.09
CA ASN A 10 37.08 0.48 1.23
C ASN A 10 36.43 1.75 1.82
N LEU A 11 37.04 2.92 1.60
CA LEU A 11 36.45 4.21 2.00
C LEU A 11 35.18 4.51 1.20
N LEU A 12 35.18 4.33 -0.12
CA LEU A 12 34.00 4.54 -0.96
C LEU A 12 32.85 3.62 -0.55
N ARG A 13 33.13 2.34 -0.28
CA ARG A 13 32.12 1.38 0.19
C ARG A 13 31.46 1.79 1.51
N LYS A 14 32.18 2.49 2.38
CA LYS A 14 31.69 2.99 3.67
C LYS A 14 31.18 4.43 3.62
N SER A 15 31.26 5.09 2.46
CA SER A 15 30.84 6.47 2.29
C SER A 15 29.31 6.61 2.38
N ARG A 16 28.82 7.79 2.79
CA ARG A 16 27.38 8.05 2.93
C ARG A 16 26.65 8.02 1.58
N LEU A 17 27.31 8.42 0.49
CA LEU A 17 26.74 8.38 -0.85
C LEU A 17 26.47 6.94 -1.31
N PHE A 18 27.39 6.00 -1.01
CA PHE A 18 27.22 4.58 -1.33
C PHE A 18 26.26 3.85 -0.38
N ALA A 19 25.91 4.48 0.75
CA ALA A 19 24.88 3.97 1.67
C ALA A 19 23.45 4.32 1.22
N LEU A 20 23.29 5.17 0.19
CA LEU A 20 21.97 5.47 -0.37
C LEU A 20 21.34 4.19 -0.96
N PRO A 21 20.10 3.87 -0.58
CA PRO A 21 19.43 2.69 -1.10
C PRO A 21 19.12 2.88 -2.60
N PRO A 22 19.11 1.78 -3.38
CA PRO A 22 18.63 1.83 -4.75
C PRO A 22 17.15 2.24 -4.77
N THR A 23 16.74 2.90 -5.85
CA THR A 23 15.36 3.34 -6.03
C THR A 23 14.41 2.15 -6.10
N LEU A 24 13.32 2.20 -5.34
CA LEU A 24 12.29 1.17 -5.37
C LEU A 24 11.44 1.30 -6.65
N SER A 25 10.85 0.18 -7.07
CA SER A 25 9.89 0.19 -8.17
C SER A 25 8.66 1.02 -7.79
N PRO A 26 8.14 1.85 -8.72
CA PRO A 26 6.91 2.59 -8.48
C PRO A 26 5.74 1.63 -8.24
N PRO A 27 4.66 2.09 -7.58
CA PRO A 27 3.49 1.27 -7.36
C PRO A 27 2.89 0.85 -8.70
N ALA A 28 2.65 -0.45 -8.84
CA ALA A 28 2.03 -0.99 -10.04
C ALA A 28 0.61 -0.40 -10.19
N GLN A 29 0.33 0.19 -11.34
CA GLN A 29 -1.03 0.59 -11.67
C GLN A 29 -1.88 -0.66 -11.91
N PRO A 30 -3.12 -0.71 -11.39
CA PRO A 30 -4.02 -1.82 -11.66
C PRO A 30 -4.33 -1.86 -13.16
N ALA A 31 -4.33 -3.06 -13.75
CA ALA A 31 -4.82 -3.24 -15.11
C ALA A 31 -6.30 -2.84 -15.15
N SER A 32 -6.59 -1.66 -15.70
CA SER A 32 -7.94 -1.13 -15.86
C SER A 32 -8.25 -0.97 -17.34
N SER A 33 -9.49 -1.25 -17.72
CA SER A 33 -10.00 -0.93 -19.06
C SER A 33 -10.29 0.56 -19.24
N SER A 34 -10.38 1.32 -18.14
CA SER A 34 -10.60 2.76 -18.15
C SER A 34 -9.28 3.53 -18.29
N GLN A 35 -9.28 4.63 -19.04
CA GLN A 35 -8.17 5.59 -19.03
C GLN A 35 -7.98 6.14 -17.62
N ILE A 36 -6.81 5.89 -17.03
CA ILE A 36 -6.39 6.47 -15.75
C ILE A 36 -5.59 7.73 -16.09
N SER A 37 -6.16 8.89 -15.79
CA SER A 37 -5.44 10.18 -15.88
C SER A 37 -4.79 10.49 -14.54
N GLU A 38 -3.54 10.07 -14.36
CA GLU A 38 -2.72 10.46 -13.21
C GLU A 38 -1.82 11.63 -13.59
N SER A 39 -1.64 12.59 -12.69
CA SER A 39 -0.67 13.67 -12.88
C SER A 39 0.73 13.14 -12.59
N ASP A 40 1.70 13.45 -13.44
CA ASP A 40 3.11 13.08 -13.24
C ASP A 40 3.70 13.64 -11.94
N THR A 41 3.10 14.73 -11.43
CA THR A 41 3.50 15.40 -10.18
C THR A 41 2.72 14.93 -8.95
N ALA A 42 1.80 13.96 -9.09
CA ALA A 42 1.02 13.46 -7.97
C ALA A 42 1.92 12.69 -6.98
N THR A 43 1.72 12.94 -5.68
CA THR A 43 2.45 12.25 -4.63
C THR A 43 2.15 10.75 -4.67
N LEU A 44 3.21 9.94 -4.64
CA LEU A 44 3.09 8.49 -4.64
C LEU A 44 2.47 7.99 -3.31
N PRO A 45 1.87 6.79 -3.28
CA PRO A 45 1.43 6.14 -2.06
C PRO A 45 2.52 5.92 -0.99
N TYR A 46 3.78 5.74 -1.40
CA TYR A 46 4.92 5.52 -0.52
C TYR A 46 6.20 6.05 -1.16
N PRO A 47 7.22 6.44 -0.37
CA PRO A 47 8.47 6.96 -0.91
C PRO A 47 9.27 5.87 -1.63
N ILE A 48 9.77 6.19 -2.82
CA ILE A 48 10.62 5.29 -3.64
C ILE A 48 12.12 5.64 -3.60
N ARG A 49 12.44 6.85 -3.11
CA ARG A 49 13.79 7.42 -3.03
C ARG A 49 14.06 7.87 -1.60
N ALA A 50 15.33 7.84 -1.20
CA ALA A 50 15.74 8.33 0.11
C ALA A 50 15.60 9.85 0.18
N ALA A 51 15.09 10.34 1.31
CA ALA A 51 15.07 11.76 1.65
C ALA A 51 16.43 12.16 2.25
N ILE A 52 17.02 13.23 1.74
CA ILE A 52 18.32 13.74 2.15
C ILE A 52 18.09 15.11 2.78
N ALA A 53 18.70 15.31 3.94
CA ALA A 53 18.70 16.57 4.67
C ALA A 53 20.15 16.98 4.97
N THR A 54 20.36 18.28 5.11
CA THR A 54 21.65 18.89 5.41
C THR A 54 21.54 19.80 6.63
N PRO A 55 22.62 19.99 7.40
CA PRO A 55 22.66 21.04 8.41
C PRO A 55 22.50 22.43 7.79
N ASP A 56 21.93 23.37 8.55
CA ASP A 56 21.64 24.73 8.07
C ASP A 56 22.88 25.46 7.54
N SER A 57 24.05 25.24 8.15
CA SER A 57 25.31 25.85 7.72
C SER A 57 25.78 25.41 6.33
N SER A 58 25.48 24.17 5.92
CA SER A 58 25.76 23.69 4.56
C SER A 58 24.62 24.01 3.61
N LEU A 59 23.37 24.00 4.10
CA LEU A 59 22.19 24.40 3.34
C LEU A 59 22.34 25.82 2.78
N LEU A 60 22.76 26.78 3.60
CA LEU A 60 22.99 28.18 3.18
C LEU A 60 24.04 28.32 2.06
N ARG A 61 24.97 27.36 1.96
CA ARG A 61 26.00 27.30 0.91
C ARG A 61 25.55 26.48 -0.30
N GLY A 62 24.35 25.90 -0.26
CA GLY A 62 23.86 24.98 -1.27
C GLY A 62 24.62 23.64 -1.29
N ASP A 63 25.37 23.29 -0.26
CA ASP A 63 26.14 22.04 -0.19
C ASP A 63 25.28 20.91 0.40
N TRP A 64 25.07 19.88 -0.42
CA TRP A 64 24.30 18.68 -0.06
C TRP A 64 25.14 17.41 0.03
N GLY A 65 26.47 17.52 -0.05
CA GLY A 65 27.35 16.35 -0.16
C GLY A 65 27.14 15.57 -1.45
N LEU A 66 26.66 16.24 -2.51
CA LEU A 66 26.41 15.69 -3.84
C LEU A 66 27.51 16.11 -4.80
N LYS A 67 27.37 15.69 -6.07
CA LYS A 67 28.32 16.07 -7.13
C LYS A 67 28.42 17.60 -7.29
N ARG A 68 27.31 18.30 -7.13
CA ARG A 68 27.18 19.76 -7.32
C ARG A 68 26.31 20.36 -6.22
N SER A 69 26.50 21.65 -5.96
CA SER A 69 25.62 22.42 -5.08
C SER A 69 24.24 22.62 -5.71
N LEU A 70 23.19 22.60 -4.88
CA LEU A 70 21.81 22.76 -5.33
C LEU A 70 21.37 24.24 -5.27
N PRO A 71 20.46 24.69 -6.16
CA PRO A 71 20.01 26.08 -6.18
C PRO A 71 19.23 26.49 -4.92
N ALA A 72 19.62 27.60 -4.30
CA ALA A 72 19.00 28.15 -3.08
C ALA A 72 17.52 28.52 -3.26
N LYS A 73 17.12 28.96 -4.46
CA LYS A 73 15.73 29.34 -4.79
C LYS A 73 14.73 28.21 -4.55
N SER A 74 15.08 26.99 -4.89
CA SER A 74 14.23 25.80 -4.73
C SER A 74 14.34 25.16 -3.36
N THR A 75 15.50 25.27 -2.71
CA THR A 75 15.79 24.54 -1.46
C THR A 75 15.56 25.36 -0.19
N ILE A 76 15.72 26.68 -0.26
CA ILE A 76 15.65 27.60 0.88
C ILE A 76 14.49 28.58 0.72
N GLU A 77 14.48 29.36 -0.37
CA GLU A 77 13.54 30.49 -0.52
C GLU A 77 12.08 30.03 -0.65
N LYS A 78 11.84 28.93 -1.38
CA LYS A 78 10.50 28.41 -1.65
C LYS A 78 10.06 27.28 -0.73
N SER A 79 10.97 26.72 0.08
CA SER A 79 10.69 25.51 0.84
C SER A 79 10.90 25.76 2.33
N SER A 80 9.84 25.55 3.12
CA SER A 80 9.94 25.51 4.59
C SER A 80 10.55 24.20 5.11
N THR A 81 10.74 23.21 4.22
CA THR A 81 11.30 21.90 4.55
C THR A 81 12.48 21.60 3.63
N PRO A 82 13.71 21.89 4.04
CA PRO A 82 14.90 21.68 3.21
C PRO A 82 15.27 20.19 3.18
N VAL A 83 14.45 19.39 2.51
CA VAL A 83 14.66 17.95 2.32
C VAL A 83 14.43 17.60 0.85
N VAL A 84 15.40 16.95 0.24
CA VAL A 84 15.40 16.63 -1.20
C VAL A 84 15.51 15.13 -1.44
N ARG A 85 15.01 14.68 -2.58
CA ARG A 85 15.25 13.35 -3.15
C ARG A 85 15.93 13.50 -4.50
N ILE A 86 16.87 12.60 -4.79
CA ILE A 86 17.70 12.68 -5.99
C ILE A 86 17.18 11.68 -7.01
N ASN A 87 16.92 12.18 -8.22
CA ASN A 87 16.54 11.36 -9.35
C ASN A 87 17.79 10.86 -10.08
N ALA A 88 18.73 11.77 -10.34
CA ALA A 88 20.02 11.48 -10.93
C ALA A 88 21.10 12.41 -10.38
N LEU A 89 22.27 11.85 -10.05
CA LEU A 89 23.41 12.63 -9.53
C LEU A 89 24.03 13.57 -10.57
N ASP A 90 23.95 13.21 -11.85
CA ASP A 90 24.39 14.02 -12.98
C ASP A 90 23.60 13.58 -14.21
N THR A 91 22.84 14.50 -14.80
CA THR A 91 22.12 14.26 -16.05
C THR A 91 23.00 14.60 -17.26
N TYR A 92 22.50 14.29 -18.47
CA TYR A 92 23.13 14.72 -19.72
C TYR A 92 23.31 16.25 -19.79
N GLU A 93 22.40 17.00 -19.17
CA GLU A 93 22.43 18.46 -19.09
C GLU A 93 23.45 18.99 -18.07
N HIS A 94 24.24 18.11 -17.44
CA HIS A 94 25.21 18.47 -16.42
C HIS A 94 24.55 19.14 -15.19
N VAL A 95 23.36 18.68 -14.82
CA VAL A 95 22.63 19.14 -13.64
C VAL A 95 22.31 17.95 -12.74
N THR A 96 22.32 18.16 -11.43
CA THR A 96 21.79 17.17 -10.48
C THR A 96 20.26 17.24 -10.57
N ASP A 97 19.60 16.19 -11.02
CA ASP A 97 18.13 16.14 -11.03
C ASP A 97 17.61 15.75 -9.65
N PHE A 98 16.81 16.62 -9.05
CA PHE A 98 16.27 16.47 -7.70
C PHE A 98 14.85 17.01 -7.59
N GLU A 99 14.13 16.48 -6.62
CA GLU A 99 12.78 16.90 -6.27
C GLU A 99 12.68 17.12 -4.76
N SER A 100 11.65 17.85 -4.32
CA SER A 100 11.33 17.94 -2.89
C SER A 100 10.91 16.58 -2.35
N ALA A 101 11.39 16.24 -1.16
CA ALA A 101 10.94 15.08 -0.37
C ALA A 101 10.10 15.51 0.85
N GLY A 102 9.71 16.79 0.89
CA GLY A 102 8.89 17.36 1.96
C GLY A 102 7.52 16.71 2.08
N ASP A 103 6.95 16.25 0.97
CA ASP A 103 5.67 15.55 0.86
C ASP A 103 5.61 14.31 1.76
N HIS A 104 6.53 13.36 1.57
CA HIS A 104 6.57 12.12 2.33
C HIS A 104 7.12 12.32 3.74
N THR A 105 8.13 13.18 3.93
CA THR A 105 8.73 13.40 5.26
C THR A 105 7.79 14.10 6.22
N LYS A 106 7.03 15.11 5.77
CA LYS A 106 5.99 15.74 6.60
C LYS A 106 4.80 14.82 6.81
N THR A 107 4.44 13.99 5.84
CA THR A 107 3.38 12.98 6.05
C THR A 107 3.79 11.96 7.11
N LEU A 108 5.06 11.51 7.12
CA LEU A 108 5.58 10.63 8.16
C LEU A 108 5.60 11.32 9.53
N ALA A 109 6.03 12.58 9.62
CA ALA A 109 6.03 13.33 10.87
C ALA A 109 4.60 13.50 11.42
N LYS A 110 3.66 13.92 10.57
CA LYS A 110 2.23 14.00 10.92
C LYS A 110 1.69 12.67 11.40
N TRP A 111 2.05 11.56 10.76
CA TRP A 111 1.64 10.22 11.18
C TRP A 111 2.17 9.84 12.57
N GLN A 112 3.44 10.14 12.84
CA GLN A 112 4.07 9.85 14.13
C GLN A 112 3.42 10.68 15.25
N GLU A 113 2.99 11.90 14.98
CA GLU A 113 2.22 12.73 15.92
C GLU A 113 0.86 12.10 16.29
N LEU A 114 0.22 11.37 15.36
CA LEU A 114 -1.03 10.66 15.66
C LEU A 114 -0.87 9.52 16.67
N SER A 115 0.38 9.09 16.94
CA SER A 115 0.69 7.99 17.87
C SER A 115 -0.08 6.69 17.60
N LEU A 116 -0.34 6.39 16.32
CA LEU A 116 -1.13 5.23 15.92
C LEU A 116 -0.26 3.97 15.79
N PRO A 117 -0.64 2.85 16.42
CA PRO A 117 -0.06 1.56 16.13
C PRO A 117 -0.56 1.04 14.77
N ILE A 118 0.25 0.19 14.15
CA ILE A 118 -0.15 -0.50 12.92
C ILE A 118 -0.52 -1.93 13.27
N SER A 119 -1.64 -2.36 12.72
CA SER A 119 -2.25 -3.64 13.02
C SER A 119 -2.42 -4.47 11.77
N VAL A 120 -2.47 -5.79 11.98
CA VAL A 120 -2.72 -6.75 10.92
C VAL A 120 -4.15 -6.60 10.39
N PRO A 121 -4.39 -6.45 9.07
CA PRO A 121 -5.74 -6.25 8.55
C PRO A 121 -6.61 -7.48 8.80
N LYS A 122 -7.74 -7.30 9.48
CA LYS A 122 -8.72 -8.36 9.76
C LYS A 122 -10.08 -7.93 9.23
N THR A 123 -10.66 -8.73 8.34
CA THR A 123 -12.09 -8.68 8.07
C THR A 123 -12.73 -9.89 8.73
N THR A 124 -13.49 -9.66 9.79
CA THR A 124 -14.24 -10.73 10.47
C THR A 124 -15.70 -10.73 10.05
N GLY A 125 -16.15 -9.75 9.26
CA GLY A 125 -17.56 -9.50 8.99
C GLY A 125 -18.36 -9.05 10.23
N VAL A 126 -17.71 -8.97 11.40
CA VAL A 126 -18.29 -8.53 12.65
C VAL A 126 -17.88 -7.07 12.89
N PRO A 127 -18.81 -6.16 13.20
CA PRO A 127 -18.50 -4.78 13.54
C PRO A 127 -17.54 -4.68 14.74
N MET A 128 -16.67 -3.65 14.76
CA MET A 128 -15.65 -3.49 15.81
C MET A 128 -16.25 -3.49 17.22
N ASN A 129 -17.43 -2.89 17.40
CA ASN A 129 -18.14 -2.78 18.69
C ASN A 129 -18.51 -4.15 19.28
N PHE A 130 -18.61 -5.20 18.46
CA PHE A 130 -18.93 -6.57 18.89
C PHE A 130 -17.67 -7.46 18.94
N GLY A 131 -16.48 -6.86 19.03
CA GLY A 131 -15.20 -7.58 19.12
C GLY A 131 -14.63 -8.06 17.79
N GLY A 132 -15.26 -7.72 16.65
CA GLY A 132 -14.86 -8.12 15.30
C GLY A 132 -13.55 -7.50 14.78
N GLY A 133 -12.88 -6.69 15.57
CA GLY A 133 -11.73 -5.91 15.12
C GLY A 133 -10.62 -5.81 16.15
N LYS A 134 -10.40 -6.84 16.99
CA LYS A 134 -9.30 -6.82 17.96
C LYS A 134 -7.99 -6.41 17.28
N HIS A 135 -7.35 -5.39 17.85
CA HIS A 135 -6.03 -4.94 17.45
C HIS A 135 -5.05 -6.10 17.67
N GLU A 136 -4.31 -6.47 16.63
CA GLU A 136 -3.20 -7.41 16.72
C GLU A 136 -2.00 -6.71 16.10
N SER A 137 -0.95 -6.56 16.92
CA SER A 137 0.29 -5.92 16.52
C SER A 137 0.90 -6.67 15.35
N VAL A 138 1.59 -5.93 14.48
CA VAL A 138 2.36 -6.55 13.40
C VAL A 138 3.64 -7.20 13.95
N PHE A 139 4.18 -6.68 15.05
CA PHE A 139 5.47 -7.08 15.62
C PHE A 139 5.36 -8.24 16.64
N GLU A 140 4.38 -9.12 16.46
CA GLU A 140 4.25 -10.33 17.27
C GLU A 140 5.14 -11.44 16.70
N SER A 141 5.75 -12.24 17.57
CA SER A 141 6.66 -13.34 17.17
C SER A 141 5.98 -14.40 16.31
N ASN A 142 4.66 -14.56 16.45
CA ASN A 142 3.87 -15.49 15.65
C ASN A 142 3.47 -14.92 14.28
N ILE A 143 3.73 -13.64 13.97
CA ILE A 143 3.26 -12.96 12.74
C ILE A 143 4.41 -12.34 11.94
N ASP A 144 5.37 -11.74 12.62
CA ASP A 144 6.55 -11.09 12.04
C ASP A 144 7.60 -12.13 11.61
N ASN A 145 7.16 -13.08 10.78
CA ASN A 145 8.02 -14.12 10.22
C ASN A 145 8.18 -13.96 8.72
N THR A 146 9.31 -14.46 8.25
CA THR A 146 9.65 -14.53 6.83
C THR A 146 9.98 -15.96 6.45
N HIS A 147 10.08 -16.26 5.15
CA HIS A 147 10.51 -17.59 4.69
C HIS A 147 11.90 -18.05 5.21
N LYS A 148 12.71 -17.15 5.79
CA LYS A 148 14.02 -17.48 6.37
C LYS A 148 14.01 -17.62 7.89
N SER A 149 12.95 -17.24 8.59
CA SER A 149 12.95 -17.33 10.06
C SER A 149 12.83 -18.79 10.51
N SER A 150 13.60 -19.17 11.51
CA SER A 150 13.56 -20.49 12.14
C SER A 150 12.22 -20.74 12.84
N GLU A 151 11.61 -19.69 13.39
CA GLU A 151 10.33 -19.69 14.10
C GLU A 151 9.13 -19.98 13.20
N ALA A 152 9.27 -19.77 11.88
CA ALA A 152 8.26 -20.12 10.87
C ALA A 152 8.02 -21.63 10.70
N GLN A 153 8.79 -22.48 11.40
CA GLN A 153 8.59 -23.93 11.42
C GLN A 153 7.59 -24.40 12.48
N SER A 154 7.19 -23.53 13.42
CA SER A 154 6.17 -23.86 14.41
C SER A 154 4.78 -23.92 13.76
N ALA A 155 3.89 -24.77 14.29
CA ALA A 155 2.57 -24.99 13.71
C ALA A 155 1.68 -23.73 13.69
N ASP A 156 1.88 -22.83 14.66
CA ASP A 156 1.10 -21.60 14.83
C ASP A 156 1.77 -20.35 14.23
N ALA A 157 3.00 -20.46 13.71
CA ALA A 157 3.67 -19.31 13.12
C ALA A 157 3.05 -18.95 11.78
N LYS A 158 2.65 -17.68 11.68
CA LYS A 158 2.26 -17.01 10.45
C LYS A 158 3.42 -16.16 9.95
N ARG A 159 3.45 -15.94 8.65
CA ARG A 159 4.46 -15.17 7.93
C ARG A 159 3.83 -14.16 6.99
N PHE A 160 4.50 -13.04 6.80
CA PHE A 160 4.09 -12.02 5.83
C PHE A 160 4.88 -12.12 4.51
N ARG A 161 6.13 -12.63 4.55
CA ARG A 161 6.99 -12.72 3.36
C ARG A 161 7.26 -14.16 2.94
N PHE A 162 6.98 -14.44 1.68
CA PHE A 162 7.13 -15.73 1.02
C PHE A 162 8.27 -15.66 -0.01
N GLY A 163 8.90 -16.80 -0.31
CA GLY A 163 9.93 -16.94 -1.34
C GLY A 163 9.34 -17.06 -2.75
N GLY A 164 8.16 -17.65 -2.88
CA GLY A 164 7.44 -17.78 -4.14
C GLY A 164 6.51 -16.58 -4.43
N PRO A 165 6.15 -16.35 -5.70
CA PRO A 165 5.19 -15.32 -6.08
C PRO A 165 3.76 -15.73 -5.72
N TRP A 166 2.87 -14.74 -5.59
CA TRP A 166 1.45 -15.00 -5.45
C TRP A 166 0.80 -15.18 -6.83
N LEU A 167 0.45 -16.42 -7.16
CA LEU A 167 0.01 -16.80 -8.51
C LEU A 167 -1.24 -16.05 -8.99
N ALA A 168 -2.20 -15.78 -8.09
CA ALA A 168 -3.45 -15.09 -8.46
C ALA A 168 -3.26 -13.60 -8.79
N GLY A 169 -2.11 -13.01 -8.44
CA GLY A 169 -1.79 -11.62 -8.74
C GLY A 169 -0.86 -11.44 -9.94
N GLN A 170 -0.43 -12.52 -10.58
CA GLN A 170 0.46 -12.46 -11.74
C GLN A 170 -0.34 -12.28 -13.03
N THR A 171 0.27 -11.61 -14.01
CA THR A 171 -0.23 -11.64 -15.39
C THR A 171 0.14 -12.96 -16.07
N ASP A 172 -0.54 -13.32 -17.16
CA ASP A 172 -0.28 -14.57 -17.89
C ASP A 172 1.20 -14.67 -18.34
N ILE A 173 1.78 -13.55 -18.79
CA ILE A 173 3.18 -13.48 -19.22
C ILE A 173 4.15 -13.72 -18.05
N GLU A 174 3.85 -13.13 -16.90
CA GLU A 174 4.66 -13.34 -15.68
C GLU A 174 4.55 -14.79 -15.20
N PHE A 175 3.35 -15.36 -15.28
CA PHE A 175 3.10 -16.74 -14.90
C PHE A 175 3.83 -17.73 -15.81
N ASP A 176 3.81 -17.54 -17.13
CA ASP A 176 4.55 -18.39 -18.08
C ASP A 176 6.07 -18.32 -17.85
N ARG A 177 6.59 -17.12 -17.61
CA ARG A 177 8.00 -16.93 -17.25
C ARG A 177 8.34 -17.65 -15.94
N TYR A 178 7.45 -17.57 -14.95
CA TYR A 178 7.62 -18.27 -13.69
C TYR A 178 7.56 -19.79 -13.88
N LEU A 179 6.63 -20.32 -14.66
CA LEU A 179 6.53 -21.74 -14.98
C LEU A 179 7.80 -22.28 -15.65
N ALA A 180 8.41 -21.53 -16.55
CA ALA A 180 9.69 -21.90 -17.15
C ALA A 180 10.79 -22.07 -16.09
N SER A 181 10.83 -21.19 -15.08
CA SER A 181 11.75 -21.30 -13.94
C SER A 181 11.46 -22.51 -13.04
N VAL A 182 10.17 -22.80 -12.78
CA VAL A 182 9.73 -23.93 -11.95
C VAL A 182 10.07 -25.27 -12.62
N ARG A 183 9.92 -25.37 -13.94
CA ARG A 183 10.28 -26.57 -14.72
C ARG A 183 11.75 -26.97 -14.52
N ARG A 184 12.66 -26.01 -14.37
CA ARG A 184 14.08 -26.26 -14.09
C ARG A 184 14.34 -26.88 -12.71
N ARG A 185 13.45 -26.65 -11.74
CA ARG A 185 13.54 -27.18 -10.36
C ARG A 185 12.89 -28.55 -10.19
N LYS A 186 12.36 -29.15 -11.26
CA LYS A 186 11.79 -30.50 -11.26
C LYS A 186 12.70 -31.59 -10.64
N PRO A 187 14.01 -31.69 -10.95
CA PRO A 187 14.85 -32.75 -10.38
C PRO A 187 14.97 -32.65 -8.85
N GLU A 188 15.12 -31.44 -8.31
CA GLU A 188 15.14 -31.19 -6.86
C GLU A 188 13.82 -31.61 -6.20
N PHE A 189 12.70 -31.28 -6.84
CA PHE A 189 11.37 -31.66 -6.36
C PHE A 189 11.19 -33.18 -6.32
N MET A 190 11.64 -33.89 -7.36
CA MET A 190 11.56 -35.35 -7.42
C MET A 190 12.41 -36.00 -6.31
N LYS A 191 13.61 -35.45 -6.01
CA LYS A 191 14.44 -35.91 -4.89
C LYS A 191 13.72 -35.73 -3.55
N LYS A 192 13.07 -34.58 -3.33
CA LYS A 192 12.29 -34.31 -2.11
C LYS A 192 11.07 -35.23 -1.99
N LEU A 193 10.37 -35.51 -3.09
CA LEU A 193 9.27 -36.46 -3.08
C LEU A 193 9.74 -37.87 -2.72
N ARG A 194 10.88 -38.33 -3.26
CA ARG A 194 11.46 -39.61 -2.86
C ARG A 194 11.71 -39.67 -1.35
N GLN A 195 12.30 -38.62 -0.78
CA GLN A 195 12.53 -38.51 0.67
C GLN A 195 11.22 -38.58 1.48
N LEU A 196 10.17 -37.87 1.06
CA LEU A 196 8.89 -37.91 1.76
C LEU A 196 8.24 -39.29 1.69
N VAL A 197 8.30 -39.97 0.55
CA VAL A 197 7.75 -41.33 0.42
C VAL A 197 8.58 -42.32 1.24
N THR A 198 9.91 -42.19 1.31
CA THR A 198 10.75 -43.02 2.19
C THR A 198 10.39 -42.81 3.66
N GLU A 199 10.19 -41.55 4.08
CA GLU A 199 9.80 -41.21 5.45
C GLU A 199 8.40 -41.73 5.80
N GLU A 200 7.44 -41.62 4.87
CA GLU A 200 6.08 -42.13 5.05
C GLU A 200 6.09 -43.66 5.19
N LYS A 201 6.78 -44.37 4.28
CA LYS A 201 6.93 -45.83 4.36
C LYS A 201 7.56 -46.24 5.69
N PHE A 202 8.62 -45.56 6.08
CA PHE A 202 9.31 -45.82 7.33
C PHE A 202 8.42 -45.59 8.55
N ALA A 203 7.64 -44.51 8.56
CA ALA A 203 6.66 -44.23 9.61
C ALA A 203 5.56 -45.30 9.66
N THR A 204 5.08 -45.78 8.50
CA THR A 204 4.09 -46.87 8.45
C THR A 204 4.66 -48.18 8.97
N ALA A 205 5.88 -48.56 8.58
CA ALA A 205 6.56 -49.76 9.06
C ALA A 205 6.81 -49.72 10.57
N ARG A 206 7.18 -48.56 11.11
CA ARG A 206 7.32 -48.35 12.56
C ARG A 206 5.99 -48.47 13.30
N ARG A 207 4.89 -47.96 12.73
CA ARG A 207 3.56 -48.10 13.33
C ARG A 207 3.12 -49.56 13.35
N THR A 208 3.23 -50.27 12.23
CA THR A 208 2.86 -51.70 12.16
C THR A 208 3.72 -52.56 13.08
N ALA A 209 5.03 -52.31 13.18
CA ALA A 209 5.90 -53.04 14.10
C ALA A 209 5.51 -52.81 15.57
N ARG A 210 5.09 -51.59 15.92
CA ARG A 210 4.58 -51.26 17.26
C ARG A 210 3.25 -51.95 17.56
N ASP A 211 2.34 -52.00 16.59
CA ASP A 211 1.04 -52.64 16.74
C ASP A 211 1.17 -54.18 16.84
N GLU A 212 2.14 -54.76 16.12
CA GLU A 212 2.48 -56.19 16.15
C GLU A 212 3.40 -56.59 17.31
N GLY A 213 3.87 -55.63 18.12
CA GLY A 213 4.75 -55.87 19.27
C GLY A 213 6.17 -56.33 18.91
N LYS A 214 6.64 -56.08 17.69
CA LYS A 214 7.99 -56.43 17.20
C LYS A 214 9.03 -55.38 17.65
N SER A 215 10.29 -55.79 17.77
CA SER A 215 11.41 -54.91 18.13
C SER A 215 11.61 -53.80 17.10
N LEU A 216 11.79 -52.57 17.57
CA LEU A 216 12.00 -51.38 16.72
C LEU A 216 13.46 -51.19 16.30
N ASP A 217 14.39 -51.98 16.84
CA ASP A 217 15.83 -51.84 16.62
C ASP A 217 16.22 -52.12 15.15
N ASP A 218 15.51 -53.00 14.44
CA ASP A 218 15.75 -53.31 13.03
C ASP A 218 15.27 -52.20 12.07
N LEU A 219 14.56 -51.17 12.58
CA LEU A 219 13.97 -50.07 11.82
C LEU A 219 14.62 -48.72 12.18
N GLN A 220 15.94 -48.71 12.34
CA GLN A 220 16.70 -47.51 12.70
C GLN A 220 16.89 -46.55 11.52
N GLU A 221 17.02 -47.07 10.29
CA GLU A 221 17.26 -46.27 9.08
C GLU A 221 16.18 -46.45 8.00
N PRO A 222 15.83 -45.39 7.25
CA PRO A 222 14.90 -45.47 6.14
C PRO A 222 15.49 -46.29 4.99
N GLN A 223 14.83 -47.39 4.64
CA GLN A 223 15.23 -48.22 3.50
C GLN A 223 15.14 -47.46 2.17
N THR A 224 16.08 -47.75 1.26
CA THR A 224 16.07 -47.16 -0.08
C THR A 224 14.90 -47.71 -0.90
N ILE A 225 14.10 -46.81 -1.48
CA ILE A 225 12.93 -47.17 -2.28
C ILE A 225 13.33 -47.54 -3.71
N SER A 226 12.72 -48.60 -4.25
CA SER A 226 12.82 -48.96 -5.67
C SER A 226 12.09 -47.96 -6.56
N ASP A 227 12.60 -47.73 -7.77
CA ASP A 227 12.03 -46.78 -8.74
C ASP A 227 10.59 -47.14 -9.17
N GLU A 228 10.24 -48.43 -9.19
CA GLU A 228 8.89 -48.89 -9.53
C GLU A 228 7.86 -48.50 -8.47
N GLU A 229 8.23 -48.67 -7.20
CA GLU A 229 7.41 -48.31 -6.06
C GLU A 229 7.23 -46.80 -5.94
N PHE A 230 8.28 -46.05 -6.25
CA PHE A 230 8.18 -44.59 -6.34
C PHE A 230 7.23 -44.17 -7.47
N GLY A 231 7.23 -44.87 -8.60
CA GLY A 231 6.32 -44.64 -9.72
C GLY A 231 4.84 -44.89 -9.39
N THR A 232 4.53 -45.90 -8.58
CA THR A 232 3.15 -46.16 -8.10
C THR A 232 2.71 -45.13 -7.06
N ALA A 233 3.58 -44.77 -6.12
CA ALA A 233 3.34 -43.70 -5.15
C ALA A 233 3.06 -42.36 -5.84
N LEU A 234 3.82 -42.02 -6.87
CA LEU A 234 3.62 -40.80 -7.66
C LEU A 234 2.27 -40.78 -8.39
N ARG A 235 1.83 -41.91 -8.95
CA ARG A 235 0.51 -42.04 -9.57
C ARG A 235 -0.60 -41.82 -8.54
N ARG A 236 -0.47 -42.37 -7.34
CA ARG A 236 -1.41 -42.16 -6.23
C ARG A 236 -1.46 -40.69 -5.80
N LEU A 237 -0.31 -40.02 -5.68
CA LEU A 237 -0.25 -38.60 -5.33
C LEU A 237 -0.86 -37.71 -6.42
N ARG A 238 -0.69 -38.05 -7.71
CA ARG A 238 -1.33 -37.33 -8.81
C ARG A 238 -2.85 -37.47 -8.81
N ALA A 239 -3.36 -38.64 -8.42
CA ALA A 239 -4.80 -38.87 -8.28
C ALA A 239 -5.41 -38.06 -7.12
N ASN A 240 -4.60 -37.64 -6.14
CA ASN A 240 -5.04 -36.90 -4.95
C ASN A 240 -4.47 -35.45 -4.90
N PRO A 241 -5.08 -34.49 -5.64
CA PRO A 241 -4.71 -33.07 -5.63
C PRO A 241 -4.56 -32.45 -4.24
N LYS A 242 -5.41 -32.84 -3.28
CA LYS A 242 -5.42 -32.31 -1.91
C LYS A 242 -4.16 -32.65 -1.12
N ALA A 243 -3.53 -33.80 -1.38
CA ALA A 243 -2.30 -34.21 -0.72
C ALA A 243 -1.06 -33.62 -1.40
N LEU A 244 -1.05 -33.59 -2.74
CA LEU A 244 0.08 -33.08 -3.50
C LEU A 244 0.20 -31.55 -3.41
N GLY A 245 -0.93 -30.85 -3.30
CA GLY A 245 -0.99 -29.39 -3.31
C GLY A 245 -0.16 -28.70 -2.23
N PRO A 246 -0.35 -29.05 -0.94
CA PRO A 246 0.45 -28.54 0.16
C PRO A 246 1.95 -28.80 0.01
N ILE A 247 2.33 -29.96 -0.54
CA ILE A 247 3.74 -30.36 -0.77
C ILE A 247 4.38 -29.44 -1.81
N ILE A 248 3.69 -29.18 -2.92
CA ILE A 248 4.15 -28.27 -3.96
C ILE A 248 4.23 -26.84 -3.42
N SER A 249 3.20 -26.37 -2.71
CA SER A 249 3.23 -25.02 -2.12
C SER A 249 4.36 -24.86 -1.10
N LYS A 250 4.69 -25.90 -0.32
CA LYS A 250 5.81 -25.87 0.63
C LYS A 250 7.17 -25.92 -0.07
N PHE A 251 7.29 -26.61 -1.21
CA PHE A 251 8.54 -26.68 -1.97
C PHE A 251 8.84 -25.39 -2.75
N LEU A 252 7.81 -24.82 -3.37
CA LEU A 252 7.91 -23.56 -4.10
C LEU A 252 7.78 -22.34 -3.20
N ASP A 253 7.51 -22.56 -1.91
CA ASP A 253 7.25 -21.54 -0.90
C ASP A 253 6.18 -20.52 -1.33
N LEU A 254 5.08 -21.04 -1.88
CA LEU A 254 4.00 -20.22 -2.41
C LEU A 254 3.17 -19.63 -1.26
N PRO A 255 2.68 -18.38 -1.42
CA PRO A 255 1.64 -17.84 -0.55
C PRO A 255 0.33 -18.63 -0.67
N PRO A 256 -0.54 -18.58 0.36
CA PRO A 256 -1.82 -19.25 0.29
C PRO A 256 -2.65 -18.74 -0.90
N PRO A 257 -3.36 -19.64 -1.60
CA PRO A 257 -4.27 -19.23 -2.67
C PRO A 257 -5.44 -18.42 -2.10
N PRO A 258 -6.09 -17.58 -2.94
CA PRO A 258 -7.31 -16.90 -2.54
C PRO A 258 -8.37 -17.90 -2.09
N GLN A 259 -9.23 -17.48 -1.15
CA GLN A 259 -10.30 -18.34 -0.64
C GLN A 259 -11.25 -18.76 -1.77
N MET A 260 -11.50 -20.07 -1.86
CA MET A 260 -12.51 -20.64 -2.75
C MET A 260 -13.89 -20.08 -2.36
N PRO A 261 -14.71 -19.66 -3.33
CA PRO A 261 -16.11 -19.35 -3.07
C PRO A 261 -16.83 -20.56 -2.48
N ASN A 262 -17.72 -20.33 -1.50
CA ASN A 262 -18.40 -21.41 -0.76
C ASN A 262 -19.11 -22.43 -1.67
N GLN A 263 -19.62 -21.97 -2.82
CA GLN A 263 -20.33 -22.80 -3.80
C GLN A 263 -19.44 -23.86 -4.49
N ARG A 264 -18.11 -23.72 -4.43
CA ARG A 264 -17.14 -24.63 -5.09
C ARG A 264 -16.40 -25.54 -4.12
N ILE A 265 -16.73 -25.51 -2.82
CA ILE A 265 -16.04 -26.29 -1.78
C ILE A 265 -16.17 -27.80 -2.02
N HIS A 266 -17.28 -28.25 -2.62
CA HIS A 266 -17.57 -29.67 -2.87
C HIS A 266 -16.75 -30.29 -4.03
N LEU A 267 -16.04 -29.49 -4.82
CA LEU A 267 -15.22 -29.99 -5.92
C LEU A 267 -13.86 -30.46 -5.39
N ASP A 268 -13.47 -31.69 -5.74
CA ASP A 268 -12.13 -32.21 -5.51
C ASP A 268 -11.11 -31.40 -6.33
N SER A 269 -10.60 -30.38 -5.67
CA SER A 269 -9.75 -29.37 -6.27
C SER A 269 -8.41 -29.30 -5.56
N TRP A 270 -7.47 -28.65 -6.23
CA TRP A 270 -6.17 -28.34 -5.68
C TRP A 270 -6.31 -27.45 -4.44
N SER A 271 -5.99 -27.98 -3.26
CA SER A 271 -5.90 -27.20 -2.03
C SER A 271 -4.46 -26.74 -1.81
N GLY A 272 -4.29 -25.46 -1.47
CA GLY A 272 -3.00 -24.96 -0.99
C GLY A 272 -2.69 -25.48 0.42
N ALA A 273 -1.47 -25.19 0.91
CA ALA A 273 -1.15 -25.33 2.32
C ALA A 273 -2.14 -24.52 3.21
N PRO A 274 -2.35 -24.93 4.49
CA PRO A 274 -3.10 -24.14 5.44
C PRO A 274 -2.58 -22.70 5.48
N SER A 275 -3.46 -21.73 5.80
CA SER A 275 -3.11 -20.31 5.72
C SER A 275 -2.03 -19.94 6.74
N VAL A 276 -0.77 -19.99 6.31
CA VAL A 276 0.40 -19.46 7.03
C VAL A 276 0.51 -17.94 6.86
N ALA A 277 -0.43 -17.28 6.16
CA ALA A 277 -0.39 -15.82 6.02
C ALA A 277 -0.63 -15.12 7.36
N ALA A 278 0.13 -14.04 7.59
CA ALA A 278 -0.01 -13.15 8.74
C ALA A 278 -1.48 -12.71 9.00
N SER A 279 -2.28 -12.57 7.94
CA SER A 279 -3.68 -12.16 8.04
C SER A 279 -4.59 -12.89 7.06
N THR A 280 -5.89 -12.92 7.38
CA THR A 280 -6.92 -13.45 6.48
C THR A 280 -7.08 -12.58 5.23
N GLU A 281 -6.91 -11.27 5.34
CA GLU A 281 -6.94 -10.34 4.20
C GLU A 281 -5.75 -10.57 3.26
N TYR A 282 -4.57 -10.87 3.79
CA TYR A 282 -3.41 -11.23 3.00
C TYR A 282 -3.55 -12.61 2.36
N GLY A 283 -4.31 -13.53 2.99
CA GLY A 283 -4.70 -14.78 2.33
C GLY A 283 -5.61 -14.54 1.12
N ARG A 284 -6.50 -13.55 1.19
CA ARG A 284 -7.47 -13.24 0.11
C ARG A 284 -6.89 -12.39 -1.01
N ARG A 285 -6.18 -11.32 -0.66
CA ARG A 285 -5.66 -10.29 -1.58
C ARG A 285 -4.16 -10.45 -1.90
N GLY A 286 -3.56 -11.54 -1.43
CA GLY A 286 -2.14 -11.79 -1.54
C GLY A 286 -1.32 -11.22 -0.38
N PRO A 287 -0.12 -11.78 -0.13
CA PRO A 287 0.79 -11.28 0.89
C PRO A 287 1.19 -9.83 0.62
N PRO A 288 1.52 -9.04 1.65
CA PRO A 288 1.98 -7.68 1.46
C PRO A 288 3.35 -7.63 0.80
N LYS A 289 3.54 -6.68 -0.12
CA LYS A 289 4.83 -6.47 -0.81
C LYS A 289 5.95 -6.02 0.15
N THR A 290 5.58 -5.36 1.23
CA THR A 290 6.48 -4.87 2.28
C THR A 290 6.08 -5.44 3.64
N HIS A 291 6.87 -5.16 4.67
CA HIS A 291 6.50 -5.49 6.05
C HIS A 291 5.12 -4.89 6.40
N PRO A 292 4.24 -5.55 7.18
CA PRO A 292 2.88 -5.03 7.40
C PRO A 292 2.82 -3.69 8.15
N SER A 293 3.92 -3.22 8.76
CA SER A 293 4.05 -1.85 9.29
C SER A 293 4.49 -0.81 8.24
N ALA A 294 5.01 -1.26 7.10
CA ALA A 294 5.67 -0.45 6.07
C ALA A 294 6.75 0.55 6.58
N GLY A 295 7.24 0.38 7.82
CA GLY A 295 8.17 1.32 8.45
C GLY A 295 7.55 2.66 8.87
N LEU A 296 6.21 2.78 8.88
CA LEU A 296 5.50 4.03 9.22
C LEU A 296 5.42 4.28 10.73
N SER A 297 5.15 3.22 11.51
CA SER A 297 5.09 3.25 12.97
C SER A 297 5.64 1.94 13.53
N TYR A 298 6.32 2.04 14.67
CA TYR A 298 6.90 0.92 15.42
C TYR A 298 6.17 0.69 16.75
N LEU A 299 5.06 1.39 17.00
CA LEU A 299 4.23 1.17 18.16
C LEU A 299 3.50 -0.17 18.05
N ARG A 300 3.61 -0.99 19.10
CA ARG A 300 2.92 -2.30 19.18
C ARG A 300 1.46 -2.17 19.58
N THR A 301 1.12 -1.15 20.35
CA THR A 301 -0.24 -0.92 20.85
C THR A 301 -0.47 0.56 21.05
N GLY A 302 -1.72 0.98 20.92
CA GLY A 302 -2.21 2.33 21.24
C GLY A 302 -3.04 2.33 22.52
N ALA A 303 -2.93 1.28 23.34
CA ALA A 303 -3.59 1.17 24.65
C ALA A 303 -2.90 2.08 25.69
N GLN A 304 -2.85 3.37 25.38
CA GLN A 304 -2.39 4.44 26.24
C GLN A 304 -3.53 5.41 26.45
N ILE A 305 -3.54 6.07 27.61
CA ILE A 305 -4.53 7.06 27.98
C ILE A 305 -3.82 8.40 28.08
N ASP A 306 -4.25 9.36 27.27
CA ASP A 306 -3.72 10.71 27.30
C ASP A 306 -4.21 11.41 28.57
N ASN A 307 -3.28 11.86 29.40
CA ASN A 307 -3.60 12.61 30.61
C ASN A 307 -3.61 14.11 30.30
N HIS A 308 -4.79 14.72 30.25
CA HIS A 308 -4.92 16.15 30.05
C HIS A 308 -4.50 16.90 31.33
N PRO A 309 -3.69 17.98 31.25
CA PRO A 309 -3.15 18.66 32.43
C PRO A 309 -4.18 19.12 33.45
N VAL A 310 -5.37 19.52 32.99
CA VAL A 310 -6.46 20.04 33.86
C VAL A 310 -7.59 19.03 34.04
N ALA A 311 -7.98 18.34 32.97
CA ALA A 311 -9.17 17.49 32.94
C ALA A 311 -8.87 16.03 33.33
N GLY A 312 -7.58 15.68 33.50
CA GLY A 312 -7.16 14.34 33.86
C GLY A 312 -7.19 13.35 32.68
N PRO A 313 -7.24 12.03 32.96
CA PRO A 313 -7.20 11.00 31.94
C PRO A 313 -8.40 11.06 31.01
N GLN A 314 -8.15 11.09 29.70
CA GLN A 314 -9.19 11.18 28.68
C GLN A 314 -9.64 9.79 28.21
N GLU A 315 -10.94 9.66 27.95
CA GLU A 315 -11.51 8.41 27.40
C GLU A 315 -11.09 8.18 25.95
N GLU A 316 -11.10 9.24 25.14
CA GLU A 316 -10.71 9.22 23.73
C GLU A 316 -9.33 9.90 23.56
N PRO A 317 -8.49 9.43 22.63
CA PRO A 317 -7.25 10.11 22.29
C PRO A 317 -7.54 11.49 21.69
N ARG A 318 -6.56 12.38 21.65
CA ARG A 318 -6.74 13.73 21.07
C ARG A 318 -7.38 13.69 19.67
N PRO A 319 -8.48 14.43 19.41
CA PRO A 319 -9.10 14.51 18.09
C PRO A 319 -8.18 15.27 17.13
N VAL A 320 -8.31 14.95 15.84
CA VAL A 320 -7.51 15.55 14.77
C VAL A 320 -8.45 16.13 13.73
N LEU A 321 -8.09 17.29 13.20
CA LEU A 321 -8.87 17.98 12.20
C LEU A 321 -8.58 17.39 10.82
N ALA A 322 -9.62 16.94 10.14
CA ALA A 322 -9.57 16.32 8.82
C ALA A 322 -10.25 17.20 7.77
N ARG A 323 -9.71 17.21 6.55
CA ARG A 323 -10.30 17.95 5.41
C ARG A 323 -11.18 17.04 4.59
N ILE A 324 -12.34 17.52 4.16
CA ILE A 324 -13.21 16.81 3.23
C ILE A 324 -12.67 17.00 1.81
N LEU A 325 -12.34 15.87 1.15
CA LEU A 325 -11.84 15.87 -0.23
C LEU A 325 -12.95 15.54 -1.23
N ARG A 326 -13.87 14.66 -0.83
CA ARG A 326 -15.04 14.32 -1.63
C ARG A 326 -16.26 14.17 -0.72
N PRO A 327 -17.35 14.93 -0.95
CA PRO A 327 -18.59 14.76 -0.21
C PRO A 327 -19.22 13.39 -0.49
N LYS A 328 -20.12 12.94 0.38
CA LYS A 328 -20.89 11.71 0.13
C LYS A 328 -21.86 11.94 -1.04
N ARG A 329 -21.88 11.04 -2.02
CA ARG A 329 -22.82 11.15 -3.15
C ARG A 329 -24.17 10.53 -2.79
N ARG A 330 -25.26 11.23 -3.11
CA ARG A 330 -26.65 10.81 -2.84
C ARG A 330 -27.27 9.94 -3.95
N GLN A 331 -26.67 9.85 -5.15
CA GLN A 331 -27.38 9.34 -6.33
C GLN A 331 -26.61 8.24 -7.10
N TRP A 332 -27.31 7.12 -7.32
CA TRP A 332 -26.98 5.94 -8.12
C TRP A 332 -25.64 5.22 -7.84
N GLY A 333 -25.70 4.18 -7.00
CA GLY A 333 -24.66 3.14 -6.90
C GLY A 333 -23.65 3.32 -5.76
N ASN A 334 -23.75 2.44 -4.76
CA ASN A 334 -22.75 1.97 -3.78
C ASN A 334 -21.78 2.92 -3.04
N SER A 335 -21.73 4.23 -3.28
CA SER A 335 -20.75 5.12 -2.62
C SER A 335 -21.41 6.14 -1.68
N TYR A 336 -21.95 5.67 -0.56
CA TYR A 336 -22.42 6.48 0.58
C TYR A 336 -21.28 7.01 1.48
N LYS A 337 -20.03 6.99 0.99
CA LYS A 337 -18.85 7.31 1.79
C LYS A 337 -18.24 8.63 1.36
N ALA A 338 -17.89 9.46 2.34
CA ALA A 338 -17.07 10.64 2.11
C ALA A 338 -15.59 10.23 2.03
N VAL A 339 -14.78 10.99 1.29
CA VAL A 339 -13.32 10.82 1.27
C VAL A 339 -12.71 12.00 1.99
N ILE A 340 -11.86 11.72 2.96
CA ILE A 340 -11.26 12.73 3.82
C ILE A 340 -9.75 12.58 3.89
N GLY A 341 -9.06 13.68 4.15
CA GLY A 341 -7.62 13.73 4.40
C GLY A 341 -7.33 13.89 5.88
N VAL A 342 -6.66 12.91 6.49
CA VAL A 342 -6.23 12.91 7.89
C VAL A 342 -4.71 12.83 7.93
N GLY A 343 -4.03 13.86 8.46
CA GLY A 343 -2.56 13.83 8.62
C GLY A 343 -1.77 13.64 7.32
N GLY A 344 -2.33 14.01 6.16
CA GLY A 344 -1.71 13.78 4.85
C GLY A 344 -2.09 12.45 4.17
N ILE A 345 -2.89 11.60 4.82
CA ILE A 345 -3.37 10.33 4.27
C ILE A 345 -4.84 10.45 3.90
N VAL A 346 -5.17 9.91 2.73
CA VAL A 346 -6.54 9.87 2.22
C VAL A 346 -7.22 8.60 2.70
N THR A 347 -8.39 8.71 3.32
CA THR A 347 -9.20 7.57 3.76
C THR A 347 -10.69 7.79 3.48
N GLU A 348 -11.45 6.70 3.46
CA GLU A 348 -12.91 6.73 3.31
C GLU A 348 -13.57 6.75 4.68
N ASP A 349 -14.48 7.70 4.90
CA ASP A 349 -15.36 7.69 6.05
C ASP A 349 -16.58 6.81 5.77
N ILE A 350 -16.53 5.58 6.31
CA ILE A 350 -17.62 4.61 6.20
C ILE A 350 -18.84 5.07 7.03
N ASN A 351 -18.62 5.82 8.10
CA ASN A 351 -19.66 6.30 9.01
C ASN A 351 -20.30 7.61 8.55
N ALA A 352 -19.84 8.19 7.44
CA ALA A 352 -20.39 9.44 6.89
C ALA A 352 -21.89 9.39 6.56
N HIS A 353 -22.43 8.18 6.33
CA HIS A 353 -23.86 7.96 6.13
C HIS A 353 -24.70 8.36 7.34
N ALA A 354 -24.15 8.27 8.55
CA ALA A 354 -24.85 8.58 9.80
C ALA A 354 -25.08 10.09 10.01
N TYR A 355 -24.36 10.96 9.29
CA TYR A 355 -24.65 12.40 9.34
C TYR A 355 -25.97 12.69 8.65
N LYS A 356 -26.95 13.16 9.42
CA LYS A 356 -28.17 13.75 8.88
C LYS A 356 -27.83 15.02 8.09
N GLU A 357 -28.65 15.37 7.12
CA GLU A 357 -28.40 16.50 6.21
C GLU A 357 -28.30 17.85 6.93
N THR A 358 -28.92 17.98 8.10
CA THR A 358 -28.98 19.20 8.91
C THR A 358 -28.02 19.23 10.10
N GLU A 359 -27.45 18.08 10.51
CA GLU A 359 -26.60 17.95 11.71
C GLU A 359 -25.16 17.53 11.36
N GLY A 360 -24.84 17.43 10.06
CA GLY A 360 -23.51 17.09 9.57
C GLY A 360 -22.57 18.28 9.51
N PRO A 361 -21.24 18.06 9.57
CA PRO A 361 -20.28 19.11 9.29
C PRO A 361 -20.50 19.66 7.86
N GLU A 362 -20.32 20.97 7.71
CA GLU A 362 -20.38 21.65 6.41
C GLU A 362 -19.52 20.92 5.38
N GLY A 363 -19.94 20.87 4.11
CA GLY A 363 -19.17 20.22 3.06
C GLY A 363 -19.25 18.68 2.99
N ILE A 364 -19.86 17.98 3.95
CA ILE A 364 -19.90 16.50 3.94
C ILE A 364 -20.95 15.93 3.01
N THR A 365 -22.11 16.59 2.91
CA THR A 365 -23.25 16.20 2.07
C THR A 365 -23.06 16.72 0.64
N ASN A 366 -22.79 18.01 0.53
CA ASN A 366 -22.54 18.70 -0.73
C ASN A 366 -21.24 19.49 -0.61
N PHE A 367 -20.56 19.69 -1.74
CA PHE A 367 -19.40 20.56 -1.78
C PHE A 367 -19.87 22.01 -1.53
N ASP A 368 -19.24 22.67 -0.57
CA ASP A 368 -19.51 24.06 -0.21
C ASP A 368 -18.32 24.93 -0.65
N PRO A 369 -18.50 25.79 -1.68
CA PRO A 369 -17.44 26.66 -2.17
C PRO A 369 -17.17 27.88 -1.27
N ASP A 370 -18.09 28.23 -0.37
CA ASP A 370 -18.01 29.47 0.41
C ASP A 370 -17.08 29.34 1.62
N VAL A 371 -16.76 28.11 2.03
CA VAL A 371 -15.86 27.82 3.15
C VAL A 371 -14.39 28.04 2.74
N PRO A 372 -13.70 29.06 3.29
CA PRO A 372 -12.32 29.35 2.91
C PRO A 372 -11.38 28.21 3.32
N GLY A 373 -10.57 27.73 2.36
CA GLY A 373 -9.65 26.62 2.59
C GLY A 373 -10.32 25.23 2.68
N GLY A 374 -11.61 25.17 2.35
CA GLY A 374 -12.44 23.97 2.27
C GLY A 374 -12.92 23.46 3.63
N ALA A 375 -14.01 22.69 3.59
CA ALA A 375 -14.64 22.11 4.76
C ALA A 375 -13.72 21.15 5.55
N LYS A 376 -13.77 21.27 6.87
CA LYS A 376 -12.97 20.50 7.82
C LYS A 376 -13.80 20.09 9.03
N TYR A 377 -13.50 18.92 9.60
CA TYR A 377 -14.14 18.46 10.83
C TYR A 377 -13.22 17.57 11.67
N TRP A 378 -13.54 17.45 12.95
CA TRP A 378 -12.77 16.67 13.92
C TRP A 378 -13.10 15.18 13.82
N VAL A 379 -12.04 14.35 13.84
CA VAL A 379 -12.12 12.89 13.78
C VAL A 379 -11.12 12.26 14.76
N HIS A 380 -11.41 11.04 15.19
CA HIS A 380 -10.42 10.20 15.89
C HIS A 380 -9.91 9.12 14.94
N PRO A 381 -8.60 9.06 14.68
CA PRO A 381 -8.03 7.88 14.05
C PRO A 381 -8.00 6.73 15.06
N VAL A 382 -8.61 5.60 14.72
CA VAL A 382 -8.76 4.46 15.64
C VAL A 382 -7.71 3.39 15.34
N ARG A 383 -7.54 3.06 14.05
CA ARG A 383 -6.74 1.91 13.65
C ARG A 383 -6.13 2.11 12.27
N ALA A 384 -4.88 1.70 12.15
CA ALA A 384 -4.19 1.66 10.87
C ALA A 384 -3.85 0.23 10.46
N SER A 385 -3.89 -0.04 9.16
CA SER A 385 -3.38 -1.28 8.56
C SER A 385 -2.80 -1.00 7.18
N VAL A 386 -1.86 -1.83 6.73
CA VAL A 386 -1.30 -1.74 5.38
C VAL A 386 -1.93 -2.81 4.51
N THR A 387 -2.33 -2.46 3.30
CA THR A 387 -2.91 -3.40 2.33
C THR A 387 -1.82 -4.19 1.61
N SER A 388 -2.19 -5.26 0.88
CA SER A 388 -1.21 -6.05 0.13
C SER A 388 -0.40 -5.24 -0.91
N GLN A 389 -1.02 -4.17 -1.43
CA GLN A 389 -0.41 -3.23 -2.38
C GLN A 389 0.45 -2.14 -1.72
N GLY A 390 0.57 -2.11 -0.39
CA GLY A 390 1.32 -1.10 0.34
C GLY A 390 0.57 0.21 0.58
N LYS A 391 -0.74 0.29 0.27
CA LYS A 391 -1.57 1.44 0.63
C LYS A 391 -1.96 1.37 2.11
N ILE A 392 -1.99 2.53 2.77
CA ILE A 392 -2.44 2.67 4.15
C ILE A 392 -3.97 2.70 4.17
N ASN A 393 -4.56 1.86 5.02
CA ASN A 393 -5.98 1.89 5.33
C ASN A 393 -6.15 2.39 6.76
N LEU A 394 -6.75 3.57 6.91
CA LEU A 394 -6.96 4.24 8.19
C LEU A 394 -8.45 4.19 8.54
N SER A 395 -8.77 3.47 9.61
CA SER A 395 -10.10 3.48 10.21
C SER A 395 -10.24 4.65 11.15
N ILE A 396 -11.30 5.42 10.96
CA ILE A 396 -11.62 6.61 11.73
C ILE A 396 -12.96 6.44 12.45
N SER A 397 -13.10 7.13 13.58
CA SER A 397 -14.37 7.35 14.27
C SER A 397 -14.66 8.85 14.38
N ARG A 398 -15.94 9.16 14.59
CA ARG A 398 -16.41 10.51 14.89
C ARG A 398 -15.81 10.98 16.22
N SER A 399 -15.43 12.25 16.31
CA SER A 399 -15.12 12.87 17.60
C SER A 399 -16.38 13.13 18.42
N SER A 400 -16.33 12.79 19.71
CA SER A 400 -17.35 13.23 20.66
C SER A 400 -17.30 14.75 20.84
N GLU A 401 -18.43 15.36 21.17
CA GLU A 401 -18.50 16.82 21.39
C GLU A 401 -17.68 17.25 22.61
N LYS A 402 -17.62 16.40 23.65
CA LYS A 402 -16.78 16.61 24.84
C LYS A 402 -15.29 16.63 24.51
N SER A 403 -14.84 15.65 23.73
CA SER A 403 -13.45 15.59 23.24
C SER A 403 -13.13 16.80 22.38
N ARG A 404 -14.05 17.19 21.48
CA ARG A 404 -13.89 18.42 20.69
C ARG A 404 -13.78 19.66 21.58
N ALA A 405 -14.68 19.87 22.54
CA ALA A 405 -14.70 21.08 23.37
C ALA A 405 -13.38 21.29 24.11
N LEU A 406 -12.82 20.23 24.69
CA LEU A 406 -11.56 20.27 25.44
C LEU A 406 -10.38 20.79 24.60
N TYR A 407 -10.32 20.40 23.33
CA TYR A 407 -9.22 20.77 22.43
C TYR A 407 -9.56 21.93 21.49
N ALA A 408 -10.84 22.30 21.36
CA ALA A 408 -11.29 23.47 20.60
C ALA A 408 -11.14 24.78 21.40
N GLU A 409 -11.12 24.71 22.73
CA GLU A 409 -10.85 25.85 23.61
C GLU A 409 -9.35 26.14 23.81
N MET A 410 -8.47 25.20 23.45
CA MET A 410 -7.06 25.56 23.26
C MET A 410 -6.96 26.48 22.04
N PRO A 411 -6.22 27.61 22.12
CA PRO A 411 -6.16 28.55 21.02
C PRO A 411 -5.61 27.83 19.79
N GLY A 412 -6.48 27.66 18.79
CA GLY A 412 -6.14 27.05 17.54
C GLY A 412 -7.11 27.54 16.46
N PRO A 413 -6.61 27.97 15.29
CA PRO A 413 -5.40 28.72 15.01
C PRO A 413 -5.74 30.23 14.94
N GLU A 414 -4.83 31.13 15.33
CA GLU A 414 -4.78 32.42 14.62
C GLU A 414 -4.71 32.08 13.13
N GLU A 415 -5.58 32.64 12.30
CA GLU A 415 -5.63 32.48 10.85
C GLU A 415 -4.26 32.05 10.30
N GLU A 416 -4.06 30.77 9.96
CA GLU A 416 -2.78 30.36 9.39
C GLU A 416 -2.54 31.30 8.20
N PRO A 417 -1.51 32.17 8.24
CA PRO A 417 -1.32 33.13 7.18
C PRO A 417 -1.11 32.31 5.92
N LEU A 418 -2.05 32.47 4.96
CA LEU A 418 -1.93 31.85 3.65
C LEU A 418 -0.49 32.08 3.17
N PRO A 419 0.22 31.03 2.75
CA PRO A 419 1.63 31.17 2.37
C PRO A 419 1.74 32.23 1.27
N GLU A 420 2.76 33.09 1.33
CA GLU A 420 2.85 34.35 0.55
C GLU A 420 2.58 34.20 -0.96
N HIS A 421 2.90 33.04 -1.54
CA HIS A 421 2.61 32.75 -2.95
C HIS A 421 1.11 32.63 -3.29
N VAL A 422 0.22 32.49 -2.29
CA VAL A 422 -1.24 32.58 -2.43
C VAL A 422 -1.74 34.02 -2.28
N ARG A 423 -1.03 34.86 -1.52
CA ARG A 423 -1.42 36.28 -1.31
C ARG A 423 -1.39 37.10 -2.60
N ASN A 424 -0.52 36.71 -3.55
CA ASN A 424 -0.38 37.41 -4.83
C ASN A 424 -1.30 36.88 -5.94
N THR A 425 -2.08 35.83 -5.66
CA THR A 425 -3.20 35.44 -6.51
C THR A 425 -4.47 35.99 -5.88
N THR A 426 -5.01 37.08 -6.44
CA THR A 426 -6.37 37.54 -6.12
C THR A 426 -7.29 36.32 -6.14
N SER A 427 -7.83 35.95 -4.98
CA SER A 427 -8.80 34.88 -4.83
C SER A 427 -10.01 35.26 -5.68
N ARG A 428 -10.16 34.64 -6.85
CA ARG A 428 -11.33 34.86 -7.69
C ARG A 428 -12.54 34.28 -6.98
N SER A 429 -13.60 35.07 -6.84
CA SER A 429 -14.85 34.59 -6.26
C SER A 429 -15.45 33.48 -7.15
N PHE A 430 -16.31 32.63 -6.58
CA PHE A 430 -17.01 31.60 -7.35
C PHE A 430 -17.86 32.21 -8.50
N GLU A 431 -18.38 33.41 -8.30
CA GLU A 431 -19.05 34.21 -9.33
C GLU A 431 -18.12 34.67 -10.46
N GLU A 432 -16.88 35.06 -10.14
CA GLU A 432 -15.84 35.41 -11.11
C GLU A 432 -15.32 34.20 -11.92
N LEU A 433 -15.26 33.03 -11.29
CA LEU A 433 -14.92 31.78 -11.98
C LEU A 433 -16.05 31.34 -12.93
N ASN A 434 -17.31 31.44 -12.50
CA ASN A 434 -18.44 31.12 -13.37
C ASN A 434 -18.65 32.14 -14.50
N SER A 435 -18.41 33.43 -14.25
CA SER A 435 -18.47 34.45 -15.30
C SER A 435 -17.34 34.27 -16.32
N SER A 436 -16.11 34.00 -15.90
CA SER A 436 -15.00 33.74 -16.84
C SER A 436 -15.20 32.44 -17.65
N VAL A 437 -15.79 31.39 -17.08
CA VAL A 437 -16.18 30.18 -17.83
C VAL A 437 -17.35 30.48 -18.80
N ARG A 438 -18.32 31.32 -18.39
CA ARG A 438 -19.42 31.79 -19.26
C ARG A 438 -18.93 32.71 -20.38
N GLU A 439 -17.93 33.54 -20.13
CA GLU A 439 -17.29 34.40 -21.13
C GLU A 439 -16.41 33.58 -22.09
N ALA A 440 -15.66 32.60 -21.60
CA ALA A 440 -14.88 31.70 -22.46
C ALA A 440 -15.78 30.83 -23.35
N SER A 441 -16.92 30.37 -22.82
CA SER A 441 -17.94 29.65 -23.60
C SER A 441 -18.70 30.56 -24.57
N ARG A 442 -18.96 31.84 -24.23
CA ARG A 442 -19.48 32.82 -25.18
C ARG A 442 -18.49 33.15 -26.30
N ALA A 443 -17.22 33.37 -25.96
CA ALA A 443 -16.18 33.68 -26.92
C ALA A 443 -15.91 32.51 -27.88
N SER A 444 -15.99 31.26 -27.40
CA SER A 444 -15.91 30.07 -28.26
C SER A 444 -17.16 29.89 -29.14
N VAL A 445 -18.35 30.26 -28.64
CA VAL A 445 -19.59 30.29 -29.45
C VAL A 445 -19.60 31.43 -30.48
N GLU A 446 -19.00 32.58 -30.18
CA GLU A 446 -18.83 33.68 -31.15
C GLU A 446 -17.74 33.39 -32.19
N ALA A 447 -16.64 32.74 -31.80
CA ALA A 447 -15.63 32.23 -32.75
C ALA A 447 -16.19 31.13 -33.66
N ALA A 448 -17.14 30.33 -33.17
CA ALA A 448 -17.88 29.35 -33.98
C ALA A 448 -18.95 29.99 -34.89
N LYS A 449 -19.36 31.25 -34.64
CA LYS A 449 -20.27 32.01 -35.52
C LYS A 449 -19.53 32.81 -36.59
N SER A 450 -18.26 33.13 -36.39
CA SER A 450 -17.42 33.85 -37.38
C SER A 450 -16.82 32.93 -38.44
N THR A 451 -16.95 31.61 -38.28
CA THR A 451 -16.54 30.60 -39.26
C THR A 451 -17.75 30.09 -40.03
N GLY A 452 -18.06 30.75 -41.15
CA GLY A 452 -18.85 30.25 -42.30
C GLY A 452 -20.21 29.62 -42.00
N SER A 453 -21.29 30.23 -42.51
CA SER A 453 -22.64 29.66 -42.43
C SER A 453 -22.64 28.19 -42.88
N ALA A 454 -23.35 27.32 -42.17
CA ALA A 454 -23.53 25.91 -42.56
C ALA A 454 -24.08 25.75 -43.99
N GLN A 455 -24.69 26.80 -44.55
CA GLN A 455 -25.13 26.86 -45.94
C GLN A 455 -23.97 27.01 -46.94
N ASP A 456 -22.88 27.68 -46.57
CA ASP A 456 -21.70 27.86 -47.43
C ASP A 456 -20.91 26.55 -47.59
N ILE A 457 -20.82 25.76 -46.52
CA ILE A 457 -20.22 24.41 -46.55
C ILE A 457 -21.07 23.45 -47.39
N LEU A 458 -22.41 23.61 -47.34
CA LEU A 458 -23.35 22.77 -48.10
C LEU A 458 -23.39 23.15 -49.59
N ASN A 459 -23.12 24.41 -49.93
CA ASN A 459 -22.96 24.87 -51.31
C ASN A 459 -21.62 24.41 -51.91
N LEU A 460 -20.52 24.46 -51.16
CA LEU A 460 -19.22 23.90 -51.57
C LEU A 460 -19.28 22.38 -51.83
N LEU A 461 -20.06 21.63 -51.04
CA LEU A 461 -20.28 20.19 -51.25
C LEU A 461 -21.21 19.88 -52.44
N LYS A 462 -22.04 20.83 -52.87
CA LYS A 462 -22.88 20.69 -54.07
C LYS A 462 -22.13 21.04 -55.34
N GLU A 463 -21.19 21.97 -55.28
CA GLU A 463 -20.31 22.30 -56.41
C GLU A 463 -19.30 21.19 -56.69
N SER A 464 -18.72 20.55 -55.65
CA SER A 464 -17.80 19.41 -55.86
C SER A 464 -18.44 18.15 -56.43
N LYS A 465 -19.78 18.01 -56.33
CA LYS A 465 -20.55 16.91 -56.95
C LYS A 465 -20.92 17.16 -58.41
N LYS A 466 -20.77 18.38 -58.93
CA LYS A 466 -21.05 18.69 -60.34
C LYS A 466 -19.85 18.50 -61.27
N GLU A 467 -18.65 18.31 -60.73
CA GLU A 467 -17.44 18.03 -61.54
C GLU A 467 -17.19 16.53 -61.78
N TYR A 468 -18.08 15.64 -61.33
CA TYR A 468 -18.02 14.20 -61.59
C TYR A 468 -19.36 13.66 -62.14
N ASN A 469 -19.84 14.27 -63.22
CA ASN A 469 -20.77 13.64 -64.17
C ASN A 469 -20.54 14.16 -65.59
#